data_AF-A0A6J2Y885-F1
#
_entry.id   AF-A0A6J2Y885-F1
#
_cell.length_a   1.000
_cell.length_b   1.000
_cell.length_c   1.000
_cell.angle_alpha   90.00
_cell.angle_beta   90.00
_cell.angle_gamma   90.00
#
_symmetry.space_group_name_H-M   'P 1'
#
loop_
_entity.id
_entity.type
_entity.pdbx_description
1 polymer ?
#
loop_
_entity_poly.entity_id
_entity_poly.type
_entity_poly.pdbx_seq_one_letter_code
_entity_poly.pdbx_strand_id
1 'polypeptide(L)'
;MCESVYSEEKQTSLHVALEEDIICDLLHKFSSIRKIQRVLAYVLRFFLKSKDSLQSKTSFISSSEMHKSLIYIIRHVQRKTFSDIIDKILSIALLPKPFRKLVPFLDSEGLVRVGGRLNNSNFTYDVKHPILLPKSHRLTDLIIEWIHQANLHPGLKTLHCLILQQFWILSPRSSIYKCLNRCIRCFRCKPKSYNPYMADLPSLRISQLKAFSSICIDFAGPFSLTMHRYRKAKIYKGYVCVFVCSATKAIHLEATSDLTSEAFLAAFKRFVSRRGRCSFISSDQGTNFKGASNQMLQFVQVAAQVLSITWKFNPPGSPHFNGLAEAGVKSMKSHLYRTIGSQILTYEEFSTILTQIEAVLNSRPLSVISADPNDLQPLTPGHFLTLEPLTIGFPEPDLTSIPLNRLSRWQLIQRMHTDFWKRWSQEYVHLMQERHKWTEPTPEIKLNSLVLIKHETKSPLSWELGRVIKLHPGKVNIDRVVTNTYSTLKTAHGILQRPVVKICPLPGN
;
A
#
# COMPACT_ATOMS: atom_id res chain seq x y z
N MET A 1 89.60 2.78 -32.59
CA MET A 1 88.15 3.04 -32.47
C MET A 1 87.76 2.81 -31.02
N CYS A 2 87.61 3.89 -30.25
CA CYS A 2 87.01 3.86 -28.92
C CYS A 2 85.51 4.09 -29.10
N GLU A 3 84.67 3.12 -28.76
CA GLU A 3 83.23 3.34 -28.62
C GLU A 3 82.88 3.35 -27.13
N SER A 4 82.61 4.56 -26.65
CA SER A 4 82.09 4.87 -25.33
C SER A 4 80.65 4.38 -25.19
N VAL A 5 80.41 3.50 -24.22
CA VAL A 5 79.05 3.09 -23.82
C VAL A 5 78.40 4.24 -23.06
N TYR A 6 77.47 4.95 -23.69
CA TYR A 6 76.57 5.86 -23.01
C TYR A 6 75.46 5.06 -22.33
N SER A 7 75.43 5.08 -21.00
CA SER A 7 74.29 4.62 -20.21
C SER A 7 73.30 5.77 -20.10
N GLU A 8 72.16 5.66 -20.78
CA GLU A 8 71.02 6.55 -20.55
C GLU A 8 70.38 6.21 -19.21
N GLU A 9 70.72 6.94 -18.15
CA GLU A 9 69.94 6.97 -16.93
C GLU A 9 68.59 7.67 -17.22
N LYS A 10 67.54 6.87 -17.45
CA LYS A 10 66.17 7.39 -17.45
C LYS A 10 65.79 7.81 -16.03
N GLN A 11 65.91 9.11 -15.76
CA GLN A 11 65.42 9.75 -14.56
C GLN A 11 63.88 9.66 -14.54
N THR A 12 63.33 8.75 -13.74
CA THR A 12 61.89 8.64 -13.51
C THR A 12 61.44 9.73 -12.54
N SER A 13 60.94 10.86 -13.06
CA SER A 13 60.31 11.89 -12.24
C SER A 13 58.92 11.42 -11.78
N LEU A 14 58.79 11.12 -10.49
CA LEU A 14 57.50 10.90 -9.83
C LEU A 14 56.80 12.25 -9.65
N HIS A 15 55.94 12.61 -10.59
CA HIS A 15 54.99 13.71 -10.40
C HIS A 15 53.91 13.28 -9.40
N VAL A 16 54.07 13.67 -8.13
CA VAL A 16 53.00 13.60 -7.13
C VAL A 16 52.09 14.80 -7.37
N ALA A 17 50.98 14.59 -8.07
CA ALA A 17 49.89 15.57 -8.08
C ALA A 17 49.30 15.65 -6.67
N LEU A 18 49.50 16.80 -6.02
CA LEU A 18 48.80 17.15 -4.79
C LEU A 18 47.35 17.51 -5.13
N GLU A 19 46.44 17.10 -4.24
CA GLU A 19 45.03 17.52 -4.14
C GLU A 19 43.96 16.74 -4.93
N GLU A 20 43.90 15.41 -4.73
CA GLU A 20 42.61 14.74 -4.57
C GLU A 20 42.81 13.55 -3.60
N ASP A 21 41.98 13.48 -2.55
CA ASP A 21 42.13 12.51 -1.47
C ASP A 21 41.71 11.13 -1.99
N ILE A 22 42.69 10.35 -2.48
CA ILE A 22 42.52 9.05 -3.17
C ILE A 22 41.49 8.15 -2.47
N ILE A 23 41.45 8.15 -1.14
CA ILE A 23 40.50 7.34 -0.36
C ILE A 23 39.07 7.87 -0.49
N CYS A 24 38.88 9.18 -0.47
CA CYS A 24 37.60 9.81 -0.73
C CYS A 24 37.13 9.49 -2.15
N ASP A 25 38.00 9.53 -3.15
CA ASP A 25 37.62 9.24 -4.54
C ASP A 25 37.21 7.78 -4.71
N LEU A 26 37.95 6.86 -4.09
CA LEU A 26 37.60 5.44 -4.08
C LEU A 26 36.23 5.19 -3.43
N LEU A 27 35.91 5.90 -2.35
CA LEU A 27 34.62 5.79 -1.65
C LEU A 27 33.44 6.32 -2.48
N HIS A 28 33.65 7.35 -3.30
CA HIS A 28 32.61 7.89 -4.19
C HIS A 28 32.48 7.07 -5.48
N LYS A 29 33.59 6.60 -6.05
CA LYS A 29 33.63 5.87 -7.32
C LYS A 29 33.05 4.45 -7.22
N PHE A 30 33.22 3.78 -6.08
CA PHE A 30 32.79 2.40 -5.91
C PHE A 30 31.56 2.25 -4.98
N SER A 31 30.68 1.33 -5.35
CA SER A 31 29.49 0.96 -4.58
C SER A 31 29.72 -0.21 -3.60
N SER A 32 30.91 -0.81 -3.59
CA SER A 32 31.21 -1.98 -2.76
C SER A 32 32.49 -1.77 -1.95
N ILE A 33 32.37 -1.84 -0.61
CA ILE A 33 33.52 -1.73 0.30
C ILE A 33 34.54 -2.84 0.06
N ARG A 34 34.12 -4.06 -0.30
CA ARG A 34 35.03 -5.16 -0.61
C ARG A 34 35.89 -4.88 -1.84
N LYS A 35 35.35 -4.16 -2.84
CA LYS A 35 36.10 -3.77 -4.03
C LYS A 35 37.16 -2.73 -3.68
N ILE A 36 36.81 -1.77 -2.83
CA ILE A 36 37.73 -0.74 -2.32
C ILE A 36 38.85 -1.38 -1.48
N GLN A 37 38.50 -2.29 -0.56
CA GLN A 37 39.45 -3.05 0.25
C GLN A 37 40.46 -3.81 -0.64
N ARG A 38 39.99 -4.47 -1.70
CA ARG A 38 40.88 -5.19 -2.62
C ARG A 38 41.84 -4.27 -3.36
N VAL A 39 41.35 -3.15 -3.87
CA VAL A 39 42.19 -2.15 -4.56
C VAL A 39 43.27 -1.64 -3.61
N LEU A 40 42.88 -1.23 -2.39
CA LEU A 40 43.83 -0.73 -1.40
C LEU A 40 44.78 -1.82 -0.89
N ALA A 41 44.33 -3.06 -0.75
CA ALA A 41 45.19 -4.17 -0.39
C ALA A 41 46.28 -4.41 -1.45
N TYR A 42 45.95 -4.35 -2.74
CA TYR A 42 46.96 -4.43 -3.81
C TYR A 42 47.93 -3.26 -3.80
N VAL A 43 47.43 -2.03 -3.57
CA VAL A 43 48.27 -0.83 -3.46
C VAL A 43 49.22 -0.94 -2.26
N LEU A 44 48.71 -1.30 -1.08
CA LEU A 44 49.53 -1.50 0.12
C LEU A 44 50.56 -2.62 -0.06
N ARG A 45 50.18 -3.72 -0.73
CA ARG A 45 51.09 -4.82 -1.06
C ARG A 45 52.22 -4.36 -1.98
N PHE A 46 51.95 -3.48 -2.95
CA PHE A 46 52.97 -2.90 -3.82
C PHE A 46 53.96 -2.03 -3.01
N PHE A 47 53.45 -1.15 -2.15
CA PHE A 47 54.30 -0.29 -1.31
C PHE A 47 55.12 -1.07 -0.29
N LEU A 48 54.56 -2.12 0.32
CA LEU A 48 55.27 -2.96 1.29
C LEU A 48 56.35 -3.83 0.62
N LYS A 49 56.11 -4.31 -0.61
CA LYS A 49 57.13 -5.01 -1.42
C LYS A 49 58.31 -4.12 -1.82
N SER A 50 58.13 -2.81 -1.87
CA SER A 50 59.23 -1.86 -2.10
C SER A 50 60.11 -1.66 -0.86
N LYS A 51 59.67 -2.11 0.33
CA LYS A 51 60.40 -1.95 1.60
C LYS A 51 60.95 -3.25 2.17
N ASP A 52 60.26 -4.38 1.98
CA ASP A 52 60.70 -5.70 2.45
C ASP A 52 60.83 -6.68 1.27
N SER A 53 62.03 -7.19 1.04
CA SER A 53 62.37 -8.07 -0.09
C SER A 53 61.86 -9.50 0.04
N LEU A 54 61.18 -9.88 1.14
CA LEU A 54 60.89 -11.27 1.47
C LEU A 54 59.54 -11.37 2.19
N GLN A 55 58.44 -11.64 1.47
CA GLN A 55 57.44 -12.67 1.82
C GLN A 55 56.18 -12.67 0.93
N SER A 56 55.89 -13.88 0.43
CA SER A 56 54.65 -14.44 -0.13
C SER A 56 54.07 -13.93 -1.48
N LYS A 57 54.33 -14.73 -2.53
CA LYS A 57 53.79 -14.66 -3.89
C LYS A 57 52.39 -15.33 -3.99
N THR A 58 51.41 -14.95 -3.17
CA THR A 58 50.03 -15.44 -3.41
C THR A 58 49.32 -14.53 -4.41
N SER A 59 48.76 -15.11 -5.48
CA SER A 59 47.93 -14.39 -6.46
C SER A 59 46.67 -13.77 -5.82
N PHE A 60 46.20 -14.35 -4.72
CA PHE A 60 45.02 -13.93 -3.98
C PHE A 60 45.37 -13.02 -2.78
N ILE A 61 44.47 -12.10 -2.47
CA ILE A 61 44.53 -11.23 -1.29
C ILE A 61 44.07 -12.03 -0.07
N SER A 62 44.82 -11.96 1.02
CA SER A 62 44.49 -12.63 2.28
C SER A 62 43.41 -11.88 3.08
N SER A 63 42.75 -12.59 4.01
CA SER A 63 41.79 -11.95 4.92
C SER A 63 42.45 -10.87 5.80
N SER A 64 43.71 -11.08 6.20
CA SER A 64 44.46 -10.11 7.01
C SER A 64 44.79 -8.83 6.24
N GLU A 65 45.10 -8.92 4.95
CA GLU A 65 45.30 -7.74 4.09
C GLU A 65 44.00 -6.97 3.87
N MET A 66 42.87 -7.68 3.67
CA MET A 66 41.55 -7.05 3.59
C MET A 66 41.20 -6.31 4.89
N HIS A 67 41.50 -6.91 6.04
CA HIS A 67 41.29 -6.28 7.34
C HIS A 67 42.18 -5.04 7.53
N LYS A 68 43.48 -5.13 7.22
CA LYS A 68 44.41 -3.98 7.24
C LYS A 68 43.94 -2.84 6.34
N SER A 69 43.45 -3.16 5.14
CA SER A 69 42.90 -2.15 4.23
C SER A 69 41.66 -1.46 4.81
N LEU A 70 40.79 -2.20 5.49
CA LEU A 70 39.60 -1.64 6.15
C LEU A 70 39.99 -0.70 7.29
N ILE A 71 40.91 -1.12 8.16
CA ILE A 71 41.45 -0.29 9.25
C ILE A 71 42.04 1.00 8.69
N TYR A 72 42.83 0.92 7.61
CA TYR A 72 43.43 2.09 6.97
C TYR A 72 42.37 3.08 6.47
N ILE A 73 41.33 2.60 5.79
CA ILE A 73 40.22 3.44 5.31
C ILE A 73 39.51 4.11 6.49
N ILE A 74 39.19 3.35 7.54
CA ILE A 74 38.47 3.88 8.71
C ILE A 74 39.32 4.93 9.41
N ARG A 75 40.61 4.65 9.63
CA ARG A 75 41.55 5.58 10.27
C ARG A 75 41.65 6.89 9.51
N HIS A 76 41.72 6.82 8.17
CA HIS A 76 41.74 8.01 7.33
C HIS A 76 40.47 8.85 7.47
N VAL A 77 39.30 8.20 7.39
CA VAL A 77 38.01 8.87 7.55
C VAL A 77 37.84 9.45 8.95
N GLN A 78 38.29 8.74 9.99
CA GLN A 78 38.26 9.25 11.36
C GLN A 78 39.15 10.47 11.53
N ARG A 79 40.39 10.46 11.01
CA ARG A 79 41.29 11.63 11.06
C ARG A 79 40.68 12.86 10.40
N LYS A 80 39.99 12.68 9.27
CA LYS A 80 39.36 13.78 8.53
C LYS A 80 38.08 14.28 9.19
N THR A 81 37.25 13.39 9.72
CA THR A 81 35.91 13.74 10.23
C THR A 81 35.91 14.06 11.73
N PHE A 82 36.86 13.49 12.47
CA PHE A 82 36.98 13.59 13.91
C PHE A 82 38.31 14.23 14.34
N SER A 83 38.94 15.06 13.49
CA SER A 83 40.18 15.81 13.80
C SER A 83 40.08 16.50 15.16
N ASP A 84 39.03 17.31 15.34
CA ASP A 84 38.81 18.10 16.55
C ASP A 84 38.61 17.21 17.80
N ILE A 85 38.09 16.00 17.60
CA ILE A 85 37.86 15.03 18.68
C ILE A 85 39.17 14.36 19.02
N ILE A 86 39.97 13.97 18.03
CA ILE A 86 41.28 13.36 18.20
C ILE A 86 42.21 14.33 18.95
N ASP A 87 42.24 15.60 18.55
CA ASP A 87 43.05 16.63 19.22
C ASP A 87 42.61 16.84 20.67
N LYS A 88 41.29 16.83 20.93
CA LYS A 88 40.74 16.91 22.30
C LYS A 88 41.01 15.67 23.14
N ILE A 89 41.05 14.48 22.53
CA ILE A 89 41.45 13.24 23.22
C ILE A 89 42.93 13.31 23.61
N LEU A 90 43.79 13.76 22.69
CA LEU A 90 45.24 13.88 22.94
C LEU A 90 45.56 14.95 23.98
N SER A 91 44.83 16.07 23.99
CA SER A 91 44.98 17.17 24.96
C SER A 91 44.19 16.98 26.26
N ILE A 92 43.51 15.84 26.46
CA ILE A 92 42.68 15.53 27.64
C ILE A 92 41.65 16.65 27.91
N ALA A 93 41.06 17.20 26.86
CA ALA A 93 40.09 18.29 26.91
C ALA A 93 38.64 17.79 26.94
N LEU A 94 37.71 18.64 27.38
CA LEU A 94 36.30 18.29 27.47
C LEU A 94 35.68 18.05 26.08
N LEU A 95 35.20 16.83 25.84
CA LEU A 95 34.59 16.44 24.57
C LEU A 95 33.21 17.08 24.33
N PRO A 96 32.74 17.17 23.07
CA PRO A 96 31.38 17.62 22.76
C PRO A 96 30.31 16.70 23.39
N LYS A 97 29.16 17.26 23.78
CA LYS A 97 28.04 16.56 24.46
C LYS A 97 27.71 15.14 23.93
N PRO A 98 27.62 14.87 22.60
CA PRO A 98 27.31 13.53 22.11
C PRO A 98 28.39 12.47 22.39
N PHE A 99 29.66 12.88 22.54
CA PHE A 99 30.79 11.98 22.76
C PHE A 99 31.13 11.80 24.25
N ARG A 100 30.70 12.73 25.13
CA ARG A 100 30.95 12.64 26.58
C ARG A 100 30.46 11.34 27.20
N LYS A 101 29.29 10.85 26.77
CA LYS A 101 28.71 9.58 27.26
C LYS A 101 29.44 8.34 26.75
N LEU A 102 30.22 8.49 25.68
CA LEU A 102 30.90 7.41 24.96
C LEU A 102 32.40 7.31 25.31
N VAL A 103 32.93 8.26 26.09
CA VAL A 103 34.35 8.34 26.53
C VAL A 103 35.33 7.78 25.47
N PRO A 104 35.35 8.32 24.24
CA PRO A 104 36.15 7.76 23.16
C PRO A 104 37.64 7.86 23.46
N PHE A 105 38.41 6.86 23.02
CA PHE A 105 39.86 6.78 23.17
C PHE A 105 40.52 6.31 21.86
N LEU A 106 41.84 6.50 21.76
CA LEU A 106 42.64 6.01 20.64
C LEU A 106 43.24 4.64 20.98
N ASP A 107 43.01 3.68 20.08
CA ASP A 107 43.58 2.33 20.17
C ASP A 107 45.03 2.28 19.65
N SER A 108 45.71 1.15 19.83
CA SER A 108 47.08 0.91 19.36
C SER A 108 47.27 1.11 17.85
N GLU A 109 46.22 0.88 17.05
CA GLU A 109 46.22 1.12 15.60
C GLU A 109 45.92 2.57 15.19
N GLY A 110 45.68 3.46 16.17
CA GLY A 110 45.31 4.86 15.96
C GLY A 110 43.86 5.06 15.53
N LEU A 111 42.98 4.12 15.89
CA LEU A 111 41.54 4.20 15.65
C LEU A 111 40.82 4.79 16.86
N VAL A 112 39.83 5.64 16.61
CA VAL A 112 38.92 6.13 17.65
C VAL A 112 37.89 5.04 17.97
N ARG A 113 37.91 4.53 19.19
CA ARG A 113 36.97 3.53 19.72
C ARG A 113 36.14 4.12 20.86
N VAL A 114 34.99 3.50 21.13
CA VAL A 114 34.09 3.91 22.21
C VAL A 114 34.54 3.32 23.55
N GLY A 115 34.68 4.17 24.57
CA GLY A 115 34.85 3.79 25.97
C GLY A 115 33.50 3.49 26.60
N GLY A 116 33.22 2.19 26.79
CA GLY A 116 31.99 1.70 27.39
C GLY A 116 32.12 1.34 28.87
N ARG A 117 30.99 0.97 29.49
CA ARG A 117 30.95 0.39 30.85
C ARG A 117 31.19 -1.13 30.87
N LEU A 118 31.55 -1.71 29.72
CA LEU A 118 31.64 -3.16 29.52
C LEU A 118 33.07 -3.73 29.67
N ASN A 119 34.02 -2.96 30.22
CA ASN A 119 35.42 -3.40 30.35
C ASN A 119 35.55 -4.73 31.11
N ASN A 120 34.74 -4.90 32.17
CA ASN A 120 34.79 -6.07 33.05
C ASN A 120 33.95 -7.27 32.53
N SER A 121 33.39 -7.19 31.33
CA SER A 121 32.62 -8.29 30.72
C SER A 121 33.54 -9.34 30.07
N ASN A 122 33.01 -10.53 29.78
CA ASN A 122 33.76 -11.59 29.06
C ASN A 122 33.66 -11.47 27.52
N PHE A 123 33.24 -10.31 26.99
CA PHE A 123 33.14 -10.10 25.54
C PHE A 123 34.51 -9.91 24.87
N THR A 124 34.56 -10.04 23.55
CA THR A 124 35.77 -9.73 22.76
C THR A 124 36.05 -8.23 22.77
N TYR A 125 37.31 -7.86 22.51
CA TYR A 125 37.75 -6.47 22.53
C TYR A 125 36.92 -5.56 21.62
N ASP A 126 36.62 -6.00 20.39
CA ASP A 126 35.81 -5.21 19.43
C ASP A 126 34.36 -5.00 19.89
N VAL A 127 33.80 -5.94 20.65
CA VAL A 127 32.44 -5.80 21.21
C VAL A 127 32.44 -4.87 22.42
N LYS A 128 33.50 -4.91 23.24
CA LYS A 128 33.67 -3.98 24.37
C LYS A 128 33.91 -2.55 23.90
N HIS A 129 34.73 -2.42 22.85
CA HIS A 129 35.25 -1.16 22.34
C HIS A 129 35.02 -1.04 20.83
N PRO A 130 33.76 -0.89 20.39
CA PRO A 130 33.45 -0.79 18.97
C PRO A 130 34.06 0.46 18.34
N ILE A 131 34.45 0.34 17.08
CA ILE A 131 35.11 1.42 16.31
C ILE A 131 34.07 2.50 15.98
N LEU A 132 34.40 3.75 16.28
CA LEU A 132 33.49 4.87 16.08
C LEU A 132 33.39 5.27 14.60
N LEU A 133 32.21 5.19 14.01
CA LEU A 133 31.96 5.61 12.63
C LEU A 133 31.16 6.91 12.56
N PRO A 134 31.47 7.80 11.60
CA PRO A 134 30.69 9.01 11.37
C PRO A 134 29.27 8.68 10.87
N LYS A 135 28.27 9.40 11.37
CA LYS A 135 26.84 9.16 11.06
C LYS A 135 26.52 9.32 9.57
N SER A 136 27.01 10.41 8.97
CA SER A 136 26.68 10.86 7.62
C SER A 136 27.91 10.79 6.72
N HIS A 137 28.38 9.58 6.44
CA HIS A 137 29.53 9.36 5.57
C HIS A 137 29.32 8.16 4.65
N ARG A 138 29.90 8.23 3.44
CA ARG A 138 29.77 7.18 2.43
C ARG A 138 30.33 5.83 2.90
N LEU A 139 31.43 5.86 3.66
CA LEU A 139 32.01 4.67 4.31
C LEU A 139 30.98 3.94 5.18
N THR A 140 30.27 4.67 6.04
CA THR A 140 29.28 4.12 6.96
C THR A 140 28.12 3.48 6.18
N ASP A 141 27.62 4.15 5.13
CA ASP A 141 26.60 3.59 4.25
C ASP A 141 27.06 2.27 3.61
N LEU A 142 28.30 2.21 3.11
CA LEU A 142 28.88 1.02 2.49
C LEU A 142 29.10 -0.14 3.47
N ILE A 143 29.49 0.15 4.72
CA ILE A 143 29.66 -0.86 5.77
C ILE A 143 28.30 -1.45 6.17
N ILE A 144 27.28 -0.61 6.38
CA ILE A 144 25.92 -1.08 6.68
C ILE A 144 25.40 -1.97 5.55
N GLU A 145 25.58 -1.54 4.30
CA GLU A 145 25.14 -2.30 3.12
C GLU A 145 25.86 -3.64 3.01
N TRP A 146 27.17 -3.69 3.29
CA TRP A 146 27.93 -4.93 3.31
C TRP A 146 27.45 -5.89 4.38
N ILE A 147 27.28 -5.44 5.64
CA ILE A 147 26.79 -6.29 6.74
C ILE A 147 25.37 -6.78 6.44
N HIS A 148 24.53 -5.92 5.88
CA HIS A 148 23.17 -6.27 5.49
C HIS A 148 23.13 -7.36 4.41
N GLN A 149 23.98 -7.27 3.38
CA GLN A 149 24.06 -8.29 2.31
C GLN A 149 24.73 -9.58 2.79
N ALA A 150 25.79 -9.49 3.60
CA ALA A 150 26.53 -10.64 4.10
C ALA A 150 25.71 -11.52 5.03
N ASN A 151 24.77 -10.93 5.78
CA ASN A 151 23.91 -11.64 6.74
C ASN A 151 22.49 -11.92 6.21
N LEU A 152 22.34 -12.05 4.89
CA LEU A 152 21.07 -12.43 4.23
C LEU A 152 19.91 -11.47 4.51
N HIS A 153 20.16 -10.16 4.42
CA HIS A 153 19.15 -9.11 4.51
C HIS A 153 18.38 -9.06 5.85
N PRO A 154 19.06 -8.98 7.00
CA PRO A 154 18.41 -8.97 8.31
C PRO A 154 17.60 -7.68 8.52
N GLY A 155 16.56 -7.77 9.34
CA GLY A 155 15.74 -6.62 9.75
C GLY A 155 16.51 -5.62 10.64
N LEU A 156 15.90 -4.45 10.90
CA LEU A 156 16.52 -3.33 11.61
C LEU A 156 17.21 -3.72 12.93
N LYS A 157 16.53 -4.47 13.80
CA LYS A 157 17.03 -4.83 15.13
C LYS A 157 18.27 -5.72 15.03
N THR A 158 18.18 -6.79 14.24
CA THR A 158 19.28 -7.74 14.04
C THR A 158 20.47 -7.07 13.36
N LEU A 159 20.23 -6.25 12.33
CA LEU A 159 21.30 -5.50 11.66
C LEU A 159 22.01 -4.54 12.61
N HIS A 160 21.27 -3.88 13.49
CA HIS A 160 21.87 -3.02 14.51
C HIS A 160 22.75 -3.80 15.48
N CYS A 161 22.31 -4.95 15.98
CA CYS A 161 23.12 -5.80 16.86
C CYS A 161 24.41 -6.28 16.17
N LEU A 162 24.33 -6.67 14.89
CA LEU A 162 25.49 -7.10 14.11
C LEU A 162 26.50 -5.96 13.89
N ILE A 163 26.02 -4.73 13.66
CA ILE A 163 26.89 -3.56 13.54
C ILE A 163 27.61 -3.30 14.88
N LEU A 164 26.89 -3.35 16.00
CA LEU A 164 27.44 -3.08 17.33
C LEU A 164 28.54 -4.06 17.77
N GLN A 165 28.66 -5.22 17.15
CA GLN A 165 29.75 -6.16 17.44
C GLN A 165 31.13 -5.62 17.03
N GLN A 166 31.19 -4.66 16.11
CA GLN A 166 32.45 -4.13 15.57
C GLN A 166 32.47 -2.60 15.46
N PHE A 167 31.32 -1.96 15.24
CA PHE A 167 31.20 -0.55 14.90
C PHE A 167 30.13 0.16 15.74
N TRP A 168 30.43 1.39 16.13
CA TRP A 168 29.50 2.29 16.79
C TRP A 168 29.17 3.48 15.90
N ILE A 169 27.91 3.64 15.52
CA ILE A 169 27.45 4.77 14.71
C ILE A 169 26.59 5.67 15.59
N LEU A 170 26.85 6.98 15.58
CA LEU A 170 26.00 7.94 16.27
C LEU A 170 24.60 7.98 15.62
N SER A 171 23.55 7.66 16.39
CA SER A 171 22.17 7.56 15.90
C SER A 171 22.02 6.58 14.72
N PRO A 172 22.27 5.27 14.93
CA PRO A 172 22.40 4.29 13.84
C PRO A 172 21.08 4.04 13.09
N ARG A 173 19.95 4.29 13.76
CA ARG A 173 18.61 3.98 13.26
C ARG A 173 18.33 4.62 11.90
N SER A 174 18.69 5.89 11.70
CA SER A 174 18.45 6.59 10.43
C SER A 174 19.27 6.00 9.28
N SER A 175 20.55 5.72 9.52
CA SER A 175 21.47 5.17 8.50
C SER A 175 21.09 3.74 8.14
N ILE A 176 20.66 2.93 9.11
CA ILE A 176 20.16 1.58 8.84
C ILE A 176 18.84 1.61 8.06
N TYR A 177 17.89 2.49 8.42
CA TYR A 177 16.65 2.65 7.64
C TYR A 177 16.92 3.07 6.20
N LYS A 178 17.89 3.96 5.98
CA LYS A 178 18.33 4.38 4.64
C LYS A 178 18.81 3.18 3.81
N CYS A 179 19.61 2.29 4.40
CA CYS A 179 20.04 1.05 3.75
C CYS A 179 18.85 0.11 3.44
N LEU A 180 18.00 -0.17 4.43
CA LEU A 180 16.86 -1.08 4.27
C LEU A 180 15.86 -0.60 3.20
N ASN A 181 15.57 0.71 3.18
CA ASN A 181 14.66 1.29 2.20
C ASN A 181 15.24 1.27 0.78
N ARG A 182 16.56 1.38 0.61
CA ARG A 182 17.23 1.31 -0.70
C ARG A 182 17.39 -0.12 -1.22
N CYS A 183 17.34 -1.12 -0.35
CA CYS A 183 17.54 -2.51 -0.75
C CYS A 183 16.35 -3.05 -1.56
N ILE A 184 16.58 -3.30 -2.86
CA ILE A 184 15.57 -3.83 -3.78
C ILE A 184 15.05 -5.21 -3.32
N ARG A 185 15.94 -6.08 -2.81
CA ARG A 185 15.55 -7.42 -2.32
C ARG A 185 14.59 -7.32 -1.12
N CYS A 186 14.92 -6.49 -0.13
CA CYS A 186 14.02 -6.24 1.01
C CYS A 186 12.70 -5.59 0.56
N PHE A 187 12.76 -4.65 -0.38
CA PHE A 187 11.58 -4.01 -0.92
C PHE A 187 10.66 -5.00 -1.64
N ARG A 188 11.20 -5.95 -2.42
CA ARG A 188 10.39 -6.99 -3.09
C ARG A 188 9.73 -7.96 -2.12
N CYS A 189 10.36 -8.26 -0.98
CA CYS A 189 9.76 -9.11 0.06
C CYS A 189 8.59 -8.42 0.77
N LYS A 190 8.66 -7.10 0.97
CA LYS A 190 7.58 -6.32 1.60
C LYS A 190 7.39 -4.98 0.88
N PRO A 191 6.77 -4.99 -0.32
CA PRO A 191 6.61 -3.80 -1.13
C PRO A 191 5.60 -2.85 -0.47
N LYS A 192 5.95 -1.57 -0.41
CA LYS A 192 5.05 -0.52 0.07
C LYS A 192 4.21 -0.01 -1.10
N SER A 193 2.89 -0.16 -1.01
CA SER A 193 1.97 0.39 -2.00
C SER A 193 1.94 1.91 -1.93
N TYR A 194 1.78 2.55 -3.08
CA TYR A 194 1.44 3.96 -3.11
C TYR A 194 0.02 4.17 -2.58
N ASN A 195 -0.13 4.99 -1.55
CA ASN A 195 -1.43 5.32 -0.96
C ASN A 195 -1.71 6.79 -1.28
N PRO A 196 -2.38 7.12 -2.41
CA PRO A 196 -2.73 8.50 -2.70
C PRO A 196 -3.62 9.07 -1.60
N TYR A 197 -3.54 10.38 -1.40
CA TYR A 197 -4.55 11.09 -0.64
C TYR A 197 -5.94 10.75 -1.20
N MET A 198 -6.92 10.47 -0.33
CA MET A 198 -8.24 10.04 -0.79
C MET A 198 -8.84 11.17 -1.63
N ALA A 199 -9.04 10.92 -2.93
CA ALA A 199 -9.59 11.91 -3.84
C ALA A 199 -11.03 12.28 -3.43
N ASP A 200 -11.41 13.54 -3.67
CA ASP A 200 -12.77 14.00 -3.43
C ASP A 200 -13.79 13.20 -4.21
N LEU A 201 -14.98 13.12 -3.63
CA LEU A 201 -16.12 12.42 -4.19
C LEU A 201 -16.46 13.04 -5.57
N PRO A 202 -16.77 12.23 -6.61
CA PRO A 202 -17.07 12.76 -7.94
C PRO A 202 -18.14 13.86 -7.87
N SER A 203 -18.06 14.89 -8.73
CA SER A 203 -18.98 16.05 -8.72
C SER A 203 -20.47 15.67 -8.83
N LEU A 204 -20.79 14.51 -9.39
CA LEU A 204 -22.15 13.91 -9.39
C LEU A 204 -22.68 13.53 -8.00
N ARG A 205 -21.84 13.59 -6.95
CA ARG A 205 -22.21 13.36 -5.56
C ARG A 205 -22.54 14.67 -4.80
N ILE A 206 -22.27 15.82 -5.41
CA ILE A 206 -22.26 17.14 -4.75
C ILE A 206 -23.28 18.10 -5.37
N SER A 207 -23.68 17.91 -6.64
CA SER A 207 -24.80 18.63 -7.23
C SER A 207 -26.14 18.16 -6.65
N GLN A 208 -27.04 19.09 -6.32
CA GLN A 208 -28.45 18.84 -5.96
C GLN A 208 -29.17 18.07 -7.08
N LEU A 209 -28.95 16.76 -7.15
CA LEU A 209 -29.59 15.89 -8.12
C LEU A 209 -30.64 15.05 -7.43
N LYS A 210 -31.77 14.87 -8.11
CA LYS A 210 -32.80 13.89 -7.76
C LYS A 210 -32.16 12.56 -7.36
N ALA A 211 -32.64 11.95 -6.27
CA ALA A 211 -32.22 10.61 -5.87
C ALA A 211 -32.32 9.66 -7.07
N PHE A 212 -31.34 8.76 -7.22
CA PHE A 212 -31.22 7.84 -8.35
C PHE A 212 -30.99 8.46 -9.75
N SER A 213 -30.70 9.75 -9.86
CA SER A 213 -30.20 10.37 -11.11
C SER A 213 -28.91 9.73 -11.65
N SER A 214 -27.95 9.45 -10.76
CA SER A 214 -26.72 8.73 -11.06
C SER A 214 -26.69 7.45 -10.24
N ILE A 215 -26.55 6.31 -10.92
CA ILE A 215 -26.58 4.99 -10.28
C ILE A 215 -25.32 4.18 -10.58
N CYS A 216 -24.92 3.38 -9.60
CA CYS A 216 -23.97 2.29 -9.77
C CYS A 216 -24.75 0.97 -9.68
N ILE A 217 -24.50 0.04 -10.60
CA ILE A 217 -25.22 -1.23 -10.69
C ILE A 217 -24.27 -2.41 -10.52
N ASP A 218 -24.76 -3.44 -9.85
CA ASP A 218 -24.06 -4.72 -9.68
C ASP A 218 -25.05 -5.87 -9.50
N PHE A 219 -24.60 -7.09 -9.78
CA PHE A 219 -25.36 -8.31 -9.53
C PHE A 219 -24.81 -9.05 -8.31
N ALA A 220 -25.71 -9.51 -7.45
CA ALA A 220 -25.39 -10.36 -6.32
C ALA A 220 -26.02 -11.74 -6.48
N GLY A 221 -25.23 -12.78 -6.22
CA GLY A 221 -25.70 -14.16 -6.19
C GLY A 221 -24.55 -15.13 -6.44
N PRO A 222 -24.86 -16.42 -6.71
CA PRO A 222 -26.20 -17.01 -6.73
C PRO A 222 -26.77 -17.25 -5.31
N PHE A 223 -28.10 -17.17 -5.18
CA PHE A 223 -28.87 -17.58 -4.00
C PHE A 223 -29.74 -18.79 -4.32
N SER A 224 -29.91 -19.71 -3.37
CA SER A 224 -30.73 -20.91 -3.57
C SER A 224 -32.20 -20.62 -3.30
N LEU A 225 -33.04 -20.69 -4.33
CA LEU A 225 -34.47 -20.40 -4.27
C LEU A 225 -35.32 -21.58 -4.76
N THR A 226 -36.60 -21.57 -4.40
CA THR A 226 -37.60 -22.53 -4.89
C THR A 226 -38.86 -21.83 -5.41
N MET A 227 -39.66 -22.50 -6.25
CA MET A 227 -40.86 -21.92 -6.87
C MET A 227 -42.08 -22.26 -6.02
N HIS A 228 -42.10 -23.49 -5.50
CA HIS A 228 -43.21 -24.04 -4.73
C HIS A 228 -42.70 -24.87 -3.57
N ARG A 229 -43.50 -24.99 -2.51
CA ARG A 229 -43.13 -25.68 -1.27
C ARG A 229 -43.66 -27.12 -1.22
N TYR A 230 -43.30 -27.97 -2.18
CA TYR A 230 -43.61 -29.40 -2.15
C TYR A 230 -42.40 -30.26 -1.76
N ARG A 231 -42.62 -31.49 -1.27
CA ARG A 231 -41.54 -32.43 -0.95
C ARG A 231 -40.67 -32.67 -2.20
N LYS A 232 -39.36 -32.46 -2.10
CA LYS A 232 -38.38 -32.49 -3.20
C LYS A 232 -38.53 -31.37 -4.25
N ALA A 233 -38.99 -30.18 -3.84
CA ALA A 233 -39.02 -29.03 -4.73
C ALA A 233 -37.65 -28.73 -5.33
N LYS A 234 -37.62 -28.47 -6.64
CA LYS A 234 -36.39 -28.15 -7.37
C LYS A 234 -35.84 -26.81 -6.86
N ILE A 235 -34.54 -26.80 -6.57
CA ILE A 235 -33.81 -25.60 -6.18
C ILE A 235 -33.21 -25.00 -7.45
N TYR A 236 -33.43 -23.71 -7.66
CA TYR A 236 -32.79 -22.93 -8.73
C TYR A 236 -31.95 -21.80 -8.14
N LYS A 237 -31.07 -21.24 -8.96
CA LYS A 237 -30.25 -20.09 -8.60
C LYS A 237 -31.07 -18.83 -8.85
N GLY A 238 -31.18 -17.97 -7.86
CA GLY A 238 -31.67 -16.60 -8.00
C GLY A 238 -30.53 -15.59 -7.85
N TYR A 239 -30.76 -14.39 -8.37
CA TYR A 239 -29.82 -13.28 -8.29
C TYR A 239 -30.57 -12.01 -7.85
N VAL A 240 -29.80 -11.01 -7.43
CA VAL A 240 -30.31 -9.70 -7.03
C VAL A 240 -29.59 -8.64 -7.82
N CYS A 241 -30.35 -7.82 -8.54
CA CYS A 241 -29.83 -6.62 -9.16
C CYS A 241 -29.83 -5.50 -8.10
N VAL A 242 -28.64 -4.97 -7.81
CA VAL A 242 -28.42 -3.94 -6.79
C VAL A 242 -28.19 -2.61 -7.48
N PHE A 243 -29.07 -1.66 -7.24
CA PHE A 243 -28.95 -0.29 -7.72
C PHE A 243 -28.57 0.61 -6.55
N VAL A 244 -27.41 1.27 -6.64
CA VAL A 244 -26.94 2.20 -5.61
C VAL A 244 -26.91 3.62 -6.15
N CYS A 245 -27.65 4.52 -5.51
CA CYS A 245 -27.61 5.93 -5.83
C CYS A 245 -26.22 6.51 -5.49
N SER A 246 -25.60 7.14 -6.48
CA SER A 246 -24.32 7.81 -6.29
C SER A 246 -24.45 8.97 -5.30
N ALA A 247 -25.49 9.79 -5.42
CA ALA A 247 -25.71 11.00 -4.61
C ALA A 247 -26.06 10.68 -3.15
N THR A 248 -27.20 10.03 -2.91
CA THR A 248 -27.75 9.81 -1.55
C THR A 248 -27.30 8.51 -0.90
N LYS A 249 -26.56 7.66 -1.64
CA LYS A 249 -26.25 6.28 -1.25
C LYS A 249 -27.47 5.36 -1.11
N ALA A 250 -28.70 5.84 -1.38
CA ALA A 250 -29.89 5.00 -1.36
C ALA A 250 -29.70 3.74 -2.21
N ILE A 251 -30.20 2.61 -1.73
CA ILE A 251 -30.09 1.31 -2.38
C ILE A 251 -31.49 0.90 -2.83
N HIS A 252 -31.60 0.31 -4.02
CA HIS A 252 -32.81 -0.34 -4.52
C HIS A 252 -32.45 -1.76 -4.95
N LEU A 253 -33.25 -2.74 -4.54
CA LEU A 253 -32.98 -4.17 -4.71
C LEU A 253 -34.09 -4.82 -5.55
N GLU A 254 -33.70 -5.54 -6.60
CA GLU A 254 -34.64 -6.31 -7.43
C GLU A 254 -34.20 -7.77 -7.53
N ALA A 255 -35.10 -8.69 -7.20
CA ALA A 255 -34.88 -10.12 -7.46
C ALA A 255 -34.91 -10.40 -8.97
N THR A 256 -34.05 -11.31 -9.42
CA THR A 256 -34.03 -11.86 -10.78
C THR A 256 -33.80 -13.37 -10.76
N SER A 257 -34.38 -14.08 -11.73
CA SER A 257 -34.14 -15.51 -11.92
C SER A 257 -32.76 -15.80 -12.50
N ASP A 258 -32.24 -14.91 -13.35
CA ASP A 258 -31.04 -15.15 -14.15
C ASP A 258 -30.10 -13.93 -14.17
N LEU A 259 -28.88 -14.14 -14.67
CA LEU A 259 -27.84 -13.11 -14.89
C LEU A 259 -27.83 -12.59 -16.34
N THR A 260 -28.90 -12.79 -17.12
CA THR A 260 -28.95 -12.38 -18.53
C THR A 260 -29.19 -10.88 -18.69
N SER A 261 -28.88 -10.34 -19.88
CA SER A 261 -29.18 -8.95 -20.25
C SER A 261 -30.68 -8.65 -20.15
N GLU A 262 -31.54 -9.60 -20.54
CA GLU A 262 -33.00 -9.46 -20.49
C GLU A 262 -33.52 -9.39 -19.05
N ALA A 263 -33.00 -10.25 -18.16
CA ALA A 263 -33.31 -10.22 -16.75
C ALA A 263 -32.91 -8.88 -16.10
N PHE A 264 -31.74 -8.34 -16.49
CA PHE A 264 -31.32 -7.00 -16.09
C PHE A 264 -32.27 -5.92 -16.61
N LEU A 265 -32.64 -5.93 -17.90
CA LEU A 265 -33.54 -4.92 -18.46
C LEU A 265 -34.93 -4.95 -17.80
N ALA A 266 -35.44 -6.13 -17.46
CA ALA A 266 -36.68 -6.26 -16.71
C ALA A 266 -36.56 -5.65 -15.30
N ALA A 267 -35.46 -5.93 -14.59
CA ALA A 267 -35.17 -5.32 -13.28
C ALA A 267 -35.01 -3.79 -13.39
N PHE A 268 -34.31 -3.32 -14.41
CA PHE A 268 -34.11 -1.89 -14.66
C PHE A 268 -35.43 -1.17 -14.97
N LYS A 269 -36.33 -1.77 -15.75
CA LYS A 269 -37.68 -1.24 -15.98
C LYS A 269 -38.46 -1.12 -14.66
N ARG A 270 -38.44 -2.15 -13.81
CA ARG A 270 -39.08 -2.09 -12.47
C ARG A 270 -38.50 -0.97 -11.61
N PHE A 271 -37.18 -0.83 -11.62
CA PHE A 271 -36.47 0.24 -10.93
C PHE A 271 -36.88 1.63 -11.43
N VAL A 272 -36.83 1.88 -12.74
CA VAL A 272 -37.20 3.18 -13.33
C VAL A 272 -38.67 3.51 -13.08
N SER A 273 -39.56 2.53 -13.14
CA SER A 273 -40.99 2.73 -12.83
C SER A 273 -41.23 3.10 -11.36
N ARG A 274 -40.39 2.65 -10.42
CA ARG A 274 -40.53 2.92 -8.98
C ARG A 274 -39.79 4.18 -8.51
N ARG A 275 -38.58 4.42 -9.03
CA ARG A 275 -37.66 5.48 -8.57
C ARG A 275 -37.55 6.65 -9.56
N GLY A 276 -38.10 6.50 -10.75
CA GLY A 276 -38.00 7.45 -11.84
C GLY A 276 -36.73 7.27 -12.68
N ARG A 277 -36.63 8.09 -13.73
CA ARG A 277 -35.54 8.01 -14.71
C ARG A 277 -34.20 8.41 -14.11
N CYS A 278 -33.15 7.65 -14.44
CA CYS A 278 -31.76 8.03 -14.21
C CYS A 278 -31.17 8.71 -15.45
N SER A 279 -30.15 9.54 -15.26
CA SER A 279 -29.38 10.21 -16.31
C SER A 279 -28.03 9.54 -16.55
N PHE A 280 -27.48 8.88 -15.53
CA PHE A 280 -26.16 8.26 -15.59
C PHE A 280 -26.14 6.87 -14.94
N ILE A 281 -25.53 5.90 -15.63
CA ILE A 281 -25.36 4.53 -15.17
C ILE A 281 -23.86 4.18 -15.19
N SER A 282 -23.36 3.64 -14.08
CA SER A 282 -22.01 3.10 -13.96
C SER A 282 -22.06 1.60 -13.67
N SER A 283 -21.35 0.78 -14.45
CA SER A 283 -21.29 -0.67 -14.25
C SER A 283 -19.87 -1.21 -14.46
N ASP A 284 -19.64 -2.45 -14.03
CA ASP A 284 -18.49 -3.23 -14.49
C ASP A 284 -18.67 -3.68 -15.95
N GLN A 285 -17.65 -4.36 -16.48
CA GLN A 285 -17.63 -4.84 -17.87
C GLN A 285 -18.29 -6.22 -18.05
N GLY A 286 -19.21 -6.61 -17.17
CA GLY A 286 -19.99 -7.84 -17.28
C GLY A 286 -20.69 -7.97 -18.64
N THR A 287 -20.75 -9.19 -19.17
CA THR A 287 -21.33 -9.48 -20.50
C THR A 287 -22.81 -9.15 -20.56
N ASN A 288 -23.53 -9.36 -19.46
CA ASN A 288 -24.92 -8.98 -19.25
C ASN A 288 -25.15 -7.46 -19.33
N PHE A 289 -24.28 -6.66 -18.70
CA PHE A 289 -24.37 -5.20 -18.76
C PHE A 289 -23.97 -4.65 -20.12
N LYS A 290 -22.95 -5.24 -20.79
CA LYS A 290 -22.60 -4.90 -22.17
C LYS A 290 -23.76 -5.17 -23.13
N GLY A 291 -24.39 -6.34 -23.01
CA GLY A 291 -25.55 -6.71 -23.82
C GLY A 291 -26.75 -5.76 -23.58
N ALA A 292 -27.06 -5.49 -22.31
CA ALA A 292 -28.14 -4.56 -21.95
C ALA A 292 -27.88 -3.12 -22.43
N SER A 293 -26.64 -2.62 -22.32
CA SER A 293 -26.26 -1.30 -22.83
C SER A 293 -26.46 -1.19 -24.34
N ASN A 294 -26.08 -2.23 -25.10
CA ASN A 294 -26.26 -2.25 -26.56
C ASN A 294 -27.75 -2.22 -26.94
N GLN A 295 -28.58 -3.02 -26.25
CA GLN A 295 -30.03 -3.02 -26.47
C GLN A 295 -30.66 -1.66 -26.08
N MET A 296 -30.21 -1.04 -24.99
CA MET A 296 -30.68 0.30 -24.60
C MET A 296 -30.30 1.36 -25.64
N LEU A 297 -29.09 1.33 -26.20
CA LEU A 297 -28.67 2.28 -27.24
C LEU A 297 -29.55 2.16 -28.50
N GLN A 298 -29.96 0.95 -28.88
CA GLN A 298 -30.89 0.73 -29.99
C GLN A 298 -32.26 1.38 -29.72
N PHE A 299 -32.81 1.24 -28.51
CA PHE A 299 -34.08 1.88 -28.14
C PHE A 299 -33.99 3.41 -28.09
N VAL A 300 -32.86 3.96 -27.65
CA VAL A 300 -32.61 5.41 -27.60
C VAL A 300 -32.51 6.03 -28.99
N GLN A 301 -31.96 5.30 -29.98
CA GLN A 301 -31.92 5.75 -31.38
C GLN A 301 -33.32 5.86 -32.00
N VAL A 302 -34.24 4.98 -31.63
CA VAL A 302 -35.63 4.99 -32.13
C VAL A 302 -36.48 6.06 -31.43
N ALA A 303 -36.25 6.31 -30.14
CA ALA A 303 -37.07 7.20 -29.31
C ALA A 303 -36.61 8.68 -29.30
N ALA A 304 -36.05 9.16 -30.42
CA ALA A 304 -35.52 10.51 -30.67
C ALA A 304 -35.67 11.52 -29.50
N GLN A 305 -34.53 11.86 -28.88
CA GLN A 305 -34.33 12.89 -27.84
C GLN A 305 -34.88 12.67 -26.42
N VAL A 306 -35.77 11.71 -26.15
CA VAL A 306 -36.42 11.62 -24.81
C VAL A 306 -35.59 10.88 -23.74
N LEU A 307 -34.57 10.10 -24.13
CA LEU A 307 -33.81 9.22 -23.22
C LEU A 307 -32.30 9.48 -23.27
N SER A 308 -31.84 10.64 -22.79
CA SER A 308 -30.40 10.91 -22.62
C SER A 308 -29.81 10.19 -21.40
N ILE A 309 -29.78 8.85 -21.41
CA ILE A 309 -29.11 8.04 -20.39
C ILE A 309 -27.65 7.80 -20.84
N THR A 310 -26.69 8.28 -20.06
CA THR A 310 -25.27 8.02 -20.31
C THR A 310 -24.82 6.79 -19.53
N TRP A 311 -24.34 5.76 -20.24
CA TRP A 311 -23.77 4.56 -19.62
C TRP A 311 -22.24 4.60 -19.67
N LYS A 312 -21.58 4.41 -18.52
CA LYS A 312 -20.12 4.33 -18.43
C LYS A 312 -19.66 3.02 -17.81
N PHE A 313 -18.76 2.34 -18.51
CA PHE A 313 -18.13 1.12 -18.03
C PHE A 313 -16.84 1.43 -17.26
N ASN A 314 -16.64 0.71 -16.15
CA ASN A 314 -15.42 0.83 -15.36
C ASN A 314 -14.20 0.27 -16.13
N PRO A 315 -12.99 0.85 -15.97
CA PRO A 315 -11.78 0.32 -16.59
C PRO A 315 -11.42 -1.07 -16.02
N PRO A 316 -10.87 -1.99 -16.85
CA PRO A 316 -10.56 -3.35 -16.41
C PRO A 316 -9.52 -3.37 -15.28
N GLY A 317 -9.82 -4.11 -14.21
CA GLY A 317 -8.95 -4.27 -13.04
C GLY A 317 -9.01 -3.12 -12.00
N SER A 318 -10.04 -2.27 -12.08
CA SER A 318 -10.24 -1.14 -11.16
C SER A 318 -11.50 -1.29 -10.27
N PRO A 319 -11.56 -2.31 -9.38
CA PRO A 319 -12.73 -2.57 -8.52
C PRO A 319 -13.09 -1.38 -7.62
N HIS A 320 -12.14 -0.51 -7.29
CA HIS A 320 -12.39 0.73 -6.55
C HIS A 320 -13.44 1.65 -7.20
N PHE A 321 -13.60 1.65 -8.53
CA PHE A 321 -14.64 2.44 -9.20
C PHE A 321 -16.05 1.87 -9.03
N ASN A 322 -16.18 0.56 -8.79
CA ASN A 322 -17.46 -0.08 -8.44
C ASN A 322 -17.67 -0.22 -6.91
N GLY A 323 -16.77 0.34 -6.11
CA GLY A 323 -16.75 0.12 -4.65
C GLY A 323 -18.05 0.51 -3.93
N LEU A 324 -18.86 1.41 -4.49
CA LEU A 324 -20.18 1.75 -3.96
C LEU A 324 -21.19 0.61 -4.13
N ALA A 325 -21.25 0.02 -5.33
CA ALA A 325 -22.15 -1.10 -5.59
C ALA A 325 -21.65 -2.34 -4.85
N GLU A 326 -20.34 -2.61 -4.84
CA GLU A 326 -19.73 -3.70 -4.06
C GLU A 326 -20.01 -3.57 -2.55
N ALA A 327 -19.90 -2.36 -2.00
CA ALA A 327 -20.25 -2.11 -0.60
C ALA A 327 -21.75 -2.30 -0.33
N GLY A 328 -22.60 -1.90 -1.28
CA GLY A 328 -24.04 -2.17 -1.25
C GLY A 328 -24.35 -3.67 -1.26
N VAL A 329 -23.73 -4.42 -2.18
CA VAL A 329 -23.84 -5.88 -2.27
C VAL A 329 -23.35 -6.55 -0.99
N LYS A 330 -22.21 -6.12 -0.44
CA LYS A 330 -21.66 -6.66 0.82
C LYS A 330 -22.61 -6.41 1.98
N SER A 331 -23.15 -5.20 2.08
CA SER A 331 -24.12 -4.82 3.11
C SER A 331 -25.38 -5.69 2.98
N MET A 332 -26.00 -5.73 1.80
CA MET A 332 -27.16 -6.57 1.52
C MET A 332 -26.90 -8.05 1.81
N LYS A 333 -25.80 -8.64 1.33
CA LYS A 333 -25.45 -10.04 1.60
C LYS A 333 -25.30 -10.31 3.09
N SER A 334 -24.62 -9.43 3.83
CA SER A 334 -24.49 -9.55 5.28
C SER A 334 -25.85 -9.55 5.97
N HIS A 335 -26.77 -8.68 5.55
CA HIS A 335 -28.13 -8.62 6.10
C HIS A 335 -28.91 -9.89 5.75
N LEU A 336 -28.83 -10.32 4.50
CA LEU A 336 -29.55 -11.46 3.96
C LEU A 336 -29.11 -12.78 4.60
N TYR A 337 -27.80 -13.03 4.75
CA TYR A 337 -27.30 -14.23 5.43
C TYR A 337 -27.66 -14.27 6.92
N ARG A 338 -27.64 -13.11 7.61
CA ARG A 338 -28.02 -13.01 9.04
C ARG A 338 -29.53 -13.22 9.24
N THR A 339 -30.34 -12.81 8.28
CA THR A 339 -31.81 -12.87 8.34
C THR A 339 -32.33 -14.25 7.95
N ILE A 340 -31.83 -14.83 6.85
CA ILE A 340 -32.35 -16.10 6.29
C ILE A 340 -31.66 -17.34 6.88
N GLY A 341 -30.37 -17.24 7.23
CA GLY A 341 -29.57 -18.38 7.66
C GLY A 341 -29.46 -19.46 6.58
N SER A 342 -29.76 -20.72 6.93
CA SER A 342 -29.70 -21.88 6.04
C SER A 342 -31.02 -22.20 5.32
N GLN A 343 -32.05 -21.38 5.47
CA GLN A 343 -33.37 -21.67 4.92
C GLN A 343 -33.47 -21.39 3.42
N ILE A 344 -34.20 -22.24 2.70
CA ILE A 344 -34.53 -22.03 1.28
C ILE A 344 -35.89 -21.31 1.22
N LEU A 345 -35.93 -20.22 0.45
CA LEU A 345 -37.10 -19.36 0.28
C LEU A 345 -37.72 -19.52 -1.11
N THR A 346 -39.02 -19.26 -1.22
CA THR A 346 -39.67 -19.06 -2.51
C THR A 346 -39.28 -17.72 -3.13
N TYR A 347 -39.48 -17.54 -4.44
CA TYR A 347 -39.20 -16.27 -5.11
C TYR A 347 -39.98 -15.09 -4.47
N GLU A 348 -41.25 -15.30 -4.12
CA GLU A 348 -42.09 -14.29 -3.48
C GLU A 348 -41.62 -13.96 -2.05
N GLU A 349 -41.26 -14.98 -1.25
CA GLU A 349 -40.67 -14.79 0.08
C GLU A 349 -39.36 -14.01 -0.02
N PHE A 350 -38.51 -14.37 -0.97
CA PHE A 350 -37.22 -13.72 -1.19
C PHE A 350 -37.39 -12.27 -1.63
N SER A 351 -38.32 -11.99 -2.54
CA SER A 351 -38.65 -10.63 -2.97
C SER A 351 -39.17 -9.77 -1.80
N THR A 352 -39.97 -10.37 -0.92
CA THR A 352 -40.53 -9.67 0.27
C THR A 352 -39.44 -9.36 1.30
N ILE A 353 -38.51 -10.29 1.54
CA ILE A 353 -37.38 -10.04 2.44
C ILE A 353 -36.43 -9.00 1.86
N LEU A 354 -36.21 -8.99 0.54
CA LEU A 354 -35.39 -7.98 -0.11
C LEU A 354 -35.96 -6.56 0.03
N THR A 355 -37.27 -6.38 -0.10
CA THR A 355 -37.88 -5.05 0.09
C THR A 355 -37.76 -4.57 1.54
N GLN A 356 -37.85 -5.47 2.52
CA GLN A 356 -37.59 -5.15 3.93
C GLN A 356 -36.11 -4.79 4.18
N ILE A 357 -35.18 -5.56 3.64
CA ILE A 357 -33.74 -5.27 3.73
C ILE A 357 -33.42 -3.93 3.04
N GLU A 358 -34.07 -3.62 1.93
CA GLU A 358 -33.94 -2.32 1.26
C GLU A 358 -34.38 -1.16 2.18
N ALA A 359 -35.54 -1.29 2.83
CA ALA A 359 -36.05 -0.27 3.76
C ALA A 359 -35.09 -0.03 4.94
N VAL A 360 -34.57 -1.13 5.52
CA VAL A 360 -33.55 -1.09 6.56
C VAL A 360 -32.29 -0.37 6.09
N LEU A 361 -31.72 -0.79 4.96
CA LEU A 361 -30.49 -0.21 4.44
C LEU A 361 -30.71 1.29 4.22
N ASN A 362 -31.85 1.70 3.71
CA ASN A 362 -32.17 3.10 3.50
C ASN A 362 -32.54 3.87 4.78
N SER A 363 -32.74 3.20 5.91
CA SER A 363 -32.97 3.84 7.22
C SER A 363 -31.68 4.16 7.99
N ARG A 364 -30.51 3.94 7.38
CA ARG A 364 -29.21 4.22 8.00
C ARG A 364 -28.90 5.74 8.06
N PRO A 365 -28.32 6.28 9.13
CA PRO A 365 -27.87 7.67 9.19
C PRO A 365 -26.85 8.03 8.08
N LEU A 366 -26.99 9.18 7.44
CA LEU A 366 -26.01 9.79 6.51
C LEU A 366 -25.09 10.82 7.19
N SER A 367 -25.55 11.45 8.27
CA SER A 367 -24.79 12.43 9.05
C SER A 367 -24.77 12.07 10.54
N VAL A 368 -23.83 12.68 11.27
CA VAL A 368 -23.89 12.74 12.74
C VAL A 368 -25.20 13.46 13.13
N ILE A 369 -25.80 13.03 14.24
CA ILE A 369 -27.03 13.58 14.82
C ILE A 369 -26.91 15.12 14.88
N SER A 370 -28.03 15.81 14.61
CA SER A 370 -28.13 17.27 14.63
C SER A 370 -27.47 17.86 15.89
N ALA A 371 -26.85 19.04 15.75
CA ALA A 371 -26.30 19.77 16.90
C ALA A 371 -27.41 20.35 17.81
N ASP A 372 -28.66 20.31 17.36
CA ASP A 372 -29.84 20.70 18.14
C ASP A 372 -30.22 19.59 19.14
N PRO A 373 -30.19 19.86 20.45
CA PRO A 373 -30.56 18.88 21.48
C PRO A 373 -32.02 18.41 21.40
N ASN A 374 -32.90 19.08 20.64
CA ASN A 374 -34.30 18.68 20.44
C ASN A 374 -34.54 17.86 19.16
N ASP A 375 -33.59 17.82 18.22
CA ASP A 375 -33.70 17.08 16.96
C ASP A 375 -32.86 15.79 17.00
N LEU A 376 -33.49 14.72 17.50
CA LEU A 376 -32.86 13.41 17.70
C LEU A 376 -32.83 12.54 16.43
N GLN A 377 -33.39 13.00 15.29
CA GLN A 377 -33.52 12.16 14.10
C GLN A 377 -32.39 12.40 13.08
N PRO A 378 -31.52 11.41 12.82
CA PRO A 378 -30.49 11.56 11.80
C PRO A 378 -31.08 11.57 10.39
N LEU A 379 -30.51 12.36 9.49
CA LEU A 379 -30.85 12.34 8.07
C LEU A 379 -30.51 10.95 7.48
N THR A 380 -31.47 10.26 6.86
CA THR A 380 -31.26 8.91 6.25
C THR A 380 -31.43 8.96 4.73
N PRO A 381 -30.90 7.98 3.96
CA PRO A 381 -31.21 7.88 2.54
C PRO A 381 -32.72 7.77 2.26
N GLY A 382 -33.48 7.17 3.19
CA GLY A 382 -34.94 7.04 3.14
C GLY A 382 -35.64 8.39 3.08
N HIS A 383 -35.14 9.41 3.81
CA HIS A 383 -35.70 10.76 3.75
C HIS A 383 -35.67 11.35 2.33
N PHE A 384 -34.68 10.97 1.50
CA PHE A 384 -34.63 11.40 0.10
C PHE A 384 -35.55 10.62 -0.84
N LEU A 385 -36.12 9.50 -0.38
CA LEU A 385 -37.00 8.63 -1.17
C LEU A 385 -38.48 8.85 -0.86
N THR A 386 -38.80 9.01 0.43
CA THR A 386 -40.18 9.07 0.93
C THR A 386 -40.49 10.37 1.66
N LEU A 387 -39.52 11.29 1.81
CA LEU A 387 -39.64 12.53 2.59
C LEU A 387 -39.91 12.32 4.10
N GLU A 388 -40.03 11.08 4.54
CA GLU A 388 -40.23 10.64 5.93
C GLU A 388 -39.30 9.47 6.27
N PRO A 389 -38.97 9.25 7.56
CA PRO A 389 -38.24 8.07 8.00
C PRO A 389 -38.99 6.78 7.62
N LEU A 390 -38.30 5.86 6.94
CA LEU A 390 -38.86 4.54 6.58
C LEU A 390 -39.12 3.64 7.82
N THR A 391 -38.84 4.13 9.03
CA THR A 391 -38.93 3.42 10.31
C THR A 391 -40.35 3.18 10.83
N ILE A 392 -41.39 3.65 10.16
CA ILE A 392 -42.77 3.26 10.47
C ILE A 392 -43.17 2.13 9.51
N GLY A 393 -42.62 0.95 9.79
CA GLY A 393 -43.16 -0.30 9.26
C GLY A 393 -44.52 -0.59 9.90
N PHE A 394 -45.34 -1.39 9.21
CA PHE A 394 -46.62 -1.89 9.73
C PHE A 394 -46.44 -2.44 11.16
N PRO A 395 -47.32 -2.10 12.14
CA PRO A 395 -47.16 -2.56 13.51
C PRO A 395 -47.35 -4.08 13.59
N GLU A 396 -46.25 -4.80 13.83
CA GLU A 396 -46.23 -6.26 13.93
C GLU A 396 -45.96 -6.72 15.37
N PRO A 397 -46.59 -7.81 15.84
CA PRO A 397 -46.40 -8.33 17.19
C PRO A 397 -44.98 -8.87 17.41
N ASP A 398 -44.43 -8.70 18.62
CA ASP A 398 -43.11 -9.26 18.98
C ASP A 398 -43.19 -10.78 19.16
N LEU A 399 -42.57 -11.53 18.25
CA LEU A 399 -42.58 -13.00 18.20
C LEU A 399 -41.25 -13.63 18.66
N THR A 400 -40.35 -12.85 19.25
CA THR A 400 -39.00 -13.29 19.66
C THR A 400 -39.01 -14.40 20.73
N SER A 401 -40.09 -14.53 21.51
CA SER A 401 -40.27 -15.52 22.59
C SER A 401 -40.74 -16.90 22.14
N ILE A 402 -41.23 -17.06 20.90
CA ILE A 402 -41.79 -18.33 20.39
C ILE A 402 -40.67 -19.15 19.73
N PRO A 403 -40.45 -20.44 20.01
CA PRO A 403 -39.39 -21.21 19.35
C PRO A 403 -39.66 -21.39 17.85
N LEU A 404 -38.59 -21.38 17.02
CA LEU A 404 -38.65 -21.38 15.55
C LEU A 404 -39.55 -22.48 14.95
N ASN A 405 -39.63 -23.64 15.62
CA ASN A 405 -40.41 -24.80 15.17
C ASN A 405 -41.93 -24.65 15.37
N ARG A 406 -42.38 -23.60 16.07
CA ARG A 406 -43.81 -23.29 16.34
C ARG A 406 -44.31 -22.05 15.60
N LEU A 407 -43.45 -21.38 14.82
CA LEU A 407 -43.84 -20.21 14.03
C LEU A 407 -44.50 -20.63 12.72
N SER A 408 -45.61 -19.99 12.35
CA SER A 408 -46.09 -20.03 10.97
C SER A 408 -45.04 -19.41 10.04
N ARG A 409 -45.09 -19.73 8.74
CA ARG A 409 -44.09 -19.21 7.80
C ARG A 409 -44.14 -17.69 7.67
N TRP A 410 -45.33 -17.10 7.82
CA TRP A 410 -45.51 -15.65 7.93
C TRP A 410 -44.85 -15.09 9.19
N GLN A 411 -45.13 -15.69 10.35
CA GLN A 411 -44.54 -15.32 11.64
C GLN A 411 -43.01 -15.47 11.68
N LEU A 412 -42.46 -16.41 10.90
CA LEU A 412 -41.03 -16.59 10.73
C LEU A 412 -40.37 -15.43 9.97
N ILE A 413 -41.00 -14.96 8.87
CA ILE A 413 -40.53 -13.78 8.11
C ILE A 413 -40.59 -12.53 9.00
N GLN A 414 -41.67 -12.36 9.76
CA GLN A 414 -41.83 -11.25 10.71
C GLN A 414 -40.76 -11.28 11.80
N ARG A 415 -40.51 -12.44 12.42
CA ARG A 415 -39.45 -12.57 13.43
C ARG A 415 -38.07 -12.28 12.86
N MET A 416 -37.77 -12.77 11.66
CA MET A 416 -36.50 -12.52 10.97
C MET A 416 -36.25 -11.01 10.81
N HIS A 417 -37.29 -10.24 10.50
CA HIS A 417 -37.25 -8.79 10.42
C HIS A 417 -37.00 -8.12 11.80
N THR A 418 -37.69 -8.56 12.85
CA THR A 418 -37.57 -7.99 14.21
C THR A 418 -36.21 -8.29 14.87
N ASP A 419 -35.74 -9.54 14.79
CA ASP A 419 -34.43 -9.97 15.31
C ASP A 419 -33.28 -9.22 14.61
N PHE A 420 -33.48 -8.88 13.34
CA PHE A 420 -32.56 -8.10 12.55
C PHE A 420 -32.49 -6.64 13.05
N TRP A 421 -33.63 -5.96 13.22
CA TRP A 421 -33.68 -4.54 13.62
C TRP A 421 -33.01 -4.29 14.97
N LYS A 422 -33.25 -5.18 15.93
CA LYS A 422 -32.68 -5.12 17.28
C LYS A 422 -31.16 -5.17 17.27
N ARG A 423 -30.55 -6.05 16.45
CA ARG A 423 -29.08 -6.16 16.34
C ARG A 423 -28.45 -5.01 15.57
N TRP A 424 -29.10 -4.53 14.50
CA TRP A 424 -28.60 -3.42 13.70
C TRP A 424 -28.45 -2.13 14.51
N SER A 425 -29.48 -1.77 15.30
CA SER A 425 -29.47 -0.57 16.14
C SER A 425 -28.33 -0.56 17.17
N GLN A 426 -27.91 -1.73 17.67
CA GLN A 426 -26.88 -1.89 18.69
C GLN A 426 -25.45 -1.90 18.11
N GLU A 427 -25.23 -2.52 16.94
CA GLU A 427 -23.89 -2.68 16.36
C GLU A 427 -23.42 -1.45 15.55
N TYR A 428 -24.34 -0.70 14.92
CA TYR A 428 -23.99 0.30 13.91
C TYR A 428 -23.51 1.65 14.46
N VAL A 429 -23.98 2.04 15.65
CA VAL A 429 -23.66 3.33 16.29
C VAL A 429 -22.15 3.48 16.58
N HIS A 430 -21.44 2.36 16.78
CA HIS A 430 -20.01 2.37 17.15
C HIS A 430 -19.03 2.44 15.97
N LEU A 431 -19.48 2.23 14.72
CA LEU A 431 -18.60 2.15 13.55
C LEU A 431 -18.33 3.51 12.85
N MET A 432 -19.12 4.54 13.18
CA MET A 432 -19.21 5.80 12.42
C MET A 432 -18.28 6.93 12.91
N GLN A 433 -17.50 6.73 13.99
CA GLN A 433 -16.64 7.78 14.56
C GLN A 433 -15.25 7.91 13.91
N GLU A 434 -14.73 6.88 13.23
CA GLU A 434 -13.31 6.86 12.81
C GLU A 434 -13.08 6.97 11.30
N ARG A 435 -12.10 7.80 10.90
CA ARG A 435 -11.46 7.72 9.59
C ARG A 435 -10.51 6.51 9.58
N HIS A 436 -10.95 5.42 8.96
CA HIS A 436 -10.22 4.15 9.08
C HIS A 436 -8.92 4.05 8.27
N LYS A 437 -8.71 4.83 7.17
CA LYS A 437 -7.55 4.68 6.25
C LYS A 437 -7.16 5.97 5.47
N TRP A 438 -5.86 6.10 5.15
CA TRP A 438 -5.25 7.08 4.21
C TRP A 438 -5.34 8.55 4.60
N THR A 439 -4.85 8.87 5.79
CA THR A 439 -4.86 10.22 6.38
C THR A 439 -3.65 11.10 6.04
N GLU A 440 -2.60 10.54 5.44
CA GLU A 440 -1.34 11.27 5.16
C GLU A 440 -1.07 11.40 3.64
N PRO A 441 -0.63 12.58 3.15
CA PRO A 441 -0.20 12.75 1.77
C PRO A 441 1.12 12.01 1.49
N THR A 442 1.17 11.25 0.40
CA THR A 442 2.36 10.48 -0.04
C THR A 442 3.11 11.17 -1.18
N PRO A 443 4.43 10.92 -1.35
CA PRO A 443 5.26 11.61 -2.34
C PRO A 443 4.90 11.25 -3.78
N GLU A 444 4.77 12.27 -4.63
CA GLU A 444 4.26 12.18 -6.01
C GLU A 444 5.08 11.22 -6.91
N ILE A 445 4.39 10.35 -7.67
CA ILE A 445 5.03 9.45 -8.63
C ILE A 445 5.40 10.25 -9.89
N LYS A 446 6.65 10.12 -10.35
CA LYS A 446 7.15 10.78 -11.57
C LYS A 446 6.94 9.94 -12.83
N LEU A 447 6.82 10.60 -13.99
CA LEU A 447 6.92 9.93 -15.28
C LEU A 447 8.25 9.16 -15.40
N ASN A 448 8.25 8.04 -16.12
CA ASN A 448 9.36 7.10 -16.27
C ASN A 448 9.83 6.34 -15.02
N SER A 449 9.18 6.52 -13.86
CA SER A 449 9.46 5.76 -12.64
C SER A 449 9.29 4.25 -12.88
N LEU A 450 10.23 3.46 -12.38
CA LEU A 450 10.15 2.00 -12.39
C LEU A 450 9.34 1.51 -11.18
N VAL A 451 8.35 0.66 -11.42
CA VAL A 451 7.36 0.27 -10.42
C VAL A 451 7.07 -1.23 -10.46
N LEU A 452 6.72 -1.83 -9.33
CA LEU A 452 6.14 -3.18 -9.25
C LEU A 452 4.62 -3.11 -9.37
N ILE A 453 4.03 -3.97 -10.19
CA ILE A 453 2.58 -4.04 -10.42
C ILE A 453 1.98 -5.11 -9.50
N LYS A 454 1.12 -4.70 -8.58
CA LYS A 454 0.45 -5.60 -7.65
C LYS A 454 -0.61 -6.43 -8.39
N HIS A 455 -0.42 -7.75 -8.39
CA HIS A 455 -1.42 -8.72 -8.84
C HIS A 455 -1.99 -9.46 -7.64
N GLU A 456 -3.31 -9.50 -7.50
CA GLU A 456 -4.00 -10.12 -6.34
C GLU A 456 -3.83 -11.64 -6.30
N THR A 457 -3.58 -12.28 -7.43
CA THR A 457 -3.42 -13.73 -7.57
C THR A 457 -1.96 -14.21 -7.52
N LYS A 458 -0.99 -13.31 -7.46
CA LYS A 458 0.45 -13.63 -7.54
C LYS A 458 1.18 -13.20 -6.25
N SER A 459 2.17 -13.97 -5.82
CA SER A 459 3.01 -13.63 -4.66
C SER A 459 3.87 -12.39 -4.94
N PRO A 460 4.24 -11.58 -3.93
CA PRO A 460 5.00 -10.33 -4.12
C PRO A 460 6.30 -10.46 -4.93
N LEU A 461 6.96 -11.62 -4.86
CA LEU A 461 8.19 -11.89 -5.62
C LEU A 461 7.94 -12.12 -7.12
N SER A 462 6.73 -12.53 -7.49
CA SER A 462 6.28 -12.80 -8.86
C SER A 462 5.53 -11.63 -9.51
N TRP A 463 5.50 -10.47 -8.86
CA TRP A 463 4.93 -9.25 -9.44
C TRP A 463 5.80 -8.70 -10.56
N GLU A 464 5.14 -8.26 -11.63
CA GLU A 464 5.78 -7.78 -12.84
C GLU A 464 6.30 -6.36 -12.67
N LEU A 465 7.38 -6.04 -13.38
CA LEU A 465 7.95 -4.71 -13.47
C LEU A 465 7.26 -3.91 -14.57
N GLY A 466 6.92 -2.66 -14.26
CA GLY A 466 6.36 -1.70 -15.21
C GLY A 466 7.10 -0.37 -15.15
N ARG A 467 7.13 0.36 -16.27
CA ARG A 467 7.61 1.75 -16.33
C ARG A 467 6.42 2.68 -16.57
N VAL A 468 6.31 3.75 -15.78
CA VAL A 468 5.23 4.74 -15.92
C VAL A 468 5.43 5.56 -17.20
N ILE A 469 4.57 5.37 -18.20
CA ILE A 469 4.60 6.13 -19.47
C ILE A 469 3.77 7.41 -19.35
N LYS A 470 2.59 7.30 -18.74
CA LYS A 470 1.64 8.42 -18.63
C LYS A 470 0.92 8.36 -17.30
N LEU A 471 0.86 9.49 -16.62
CA LEU A 471 0.05 9.70 -15.42
C LEU A 471 -1.20 10.45 -15.84
N HIS A 472 -2.36 9.92 -15.44
CA HIS A 472 -3.64 10.58 -15.72
C HIS A 472 -4.10 11.26 -14.43
N PRO A 473 -4.07 12.60 -14.38
CA PRO A 473 -4.46 13.35 -13.20
C PRO A 473 -5.97 13.19 -12.94
N GLY A 474 -6.35 13.02 -11.68
CA GLY A 474 -7.71 13.27 -11.20
C GLY A 474 -7.99 14.77 -11.08
N LYS A 475 -9.23 15.15 -10.75
CA LYS A 475 -9.58 16.56 -10.54
C LYS A 475 -8.79 17.16 -9.38
N VAL A 476 -8.33 18.40 -9.59
CA VAL A 476 -7.55 19.21 -8.63
C VAL A 476 -8.43 19.59 -7.45
N ASN A 477 -7.92 19.38 -6.23
CA ASN A 477 -8.54 19.90 -5.02
C ASN A 477 -7.97 21.29 -4.68
N ILE A 478 -8.71 22.08 -3.90
CA ILE A 478 -8.44 23.50 -3.58
C ILE A 478 -7.02 23.74 -3.02
N ASP A 479 -6.39 22.70 -2.46
CA ASP A 479 -5.03 22.74 -1.91
C ASP A 479 -3.90 22.37 -2.89
N ARG A 480 -4.12 22.47 -4.22
CA ARG A 480 -3.08 22.28 -5.27
C ARG A 480 -2.39 20.90 -5.31
N VAL A 481 -2.94 19.85 -4.68
CA VAL A 481 -2.39 18.49 -4.81
C VAL A 481 -3.08 17.73 -5.94
N VAL A 482 -2.35 17.50 -7.04
CA VAL A 482 -2.81 16.70 -8.18
C VAL A 482 -2.78 15.22 -7.79
N THR A 483 -3.94 14.61 -7.55
CA THR A 483 -4.01 13.17 -7.27
C THR A 483 -4.08 12.38 -8.57
N ASN A 484 -3.03 11.66 -8.93
CA ASN A 484 -3.06 10.76 -10.08
C ASN A 484 -4.01 9.58 -9.81
N THR A 485 -5.00 9.37 -10.66
CA THR A 485 -6.06 8.35 -10.45
C THR A 485 -5.70 7.00 -11.08
N TYR A 486 -5.07 7.01 -12.25
CA TYR A 486 -4.53 5.82 -12.91
C TYR A 486 -3.28 6.16 -13.73
N SER A 487 -2.46 5.15 -13.98
CA SER A 487 -1.24 5.29 -14.77
C SER A 487 -1.21 4.27 -15.91
N THR A 488 -0.67 4.69 -17.05
CA THR A 488 -0.31 3.81 -18.17
C THR A 488 1.12 3.32 -17.98
N LEU A 489 1.30 2.00 -17.94
CA LEU A 489 2.55 1.31 -17.65
C LEU A 489 3.02 0.52 -18.88
N LYS A 490 4.33 0.55 -19.16
CA LYS A 490 4.98 -0.36 -20.11
C LYS A 490 5.53 -1.56 -19.34
N THR A 491 5.08 -2.76 -19.67
CA THR A 491 5.67 -4.03 -19.17
C THR A 491 6.39 -4.75 -20.30
N ALA A 492 7.06 -5.86 -20.00
CA ALA A 492 7.70 -6.71 -21.01
C ALA A 492 6.70 -7.32 -22.01
N HIS A 493 5.42 -7.42 -21.62
CA HIS A 493 4.37 -8.09 -22.39
C HIS A 493 3.37 -7.12 -23.04
N GLY A 494 3.54 -5.80 -22.87
CA GLY A 494 2.69 -4.80 -23.51
C GLY A 494 2.45 -3.54 -22.67
N ILE A 495 1.41 -2.79 -23.04
CA ILE A 495 0.98 -1.56 -22.35
C ILE A 495 -0.25 -1.86 -21.50
N LEU A 496 -0.22 -1.50 -20.22
CA LEU A 496 -1.27 -1.79 -19.25
C LEU A 496 -1.70 -0.51 -18.51
N GLN A 497 -3.00 -0.35 -18.26
CA GLN A 497 -3.52 0.71 -17.40
C GLN A 497 -3.82 0.15 -16.00
N ARG A 498 -3.30 0.80 -14.96
CA ARG A 498 -3.49 0.39 -13.56
C ARG A 498 -3.75 1.59 -12.64
N PRO A 499 -4.63 1.44 -11.64
CA PRO A 499 -4.77 2.43 -10.56
C PRO A 499 -3.46 2.60 -9.82
N VAL A 500 -3.14 3.83 -9.41
CA VAL A 500 -1.87 4.15 -8.75
C VAL A 500 -1.70 3.39 -7.42
N VAL A 501 -2.81 3.03 -6.77
CA VAL A 501 -2.86 2.22 -5.54
C VAL A 501 -2.28 0.80 -5.72
N LYS A 502 -2.33 0.26 -6.95
CA LYS A 502 -1.83 -1.08 -7.28
C LYS A 502 -0.36 -1.07 -7.73
N ILE A 503 0.35 0.02 -7.44
CA ILE A 503 1.69 0.25 -7.94
C ILE A 503 2.62 0.54 -6.75
N CYS A 504 3.78 -0.11 -6.75
CA CYS A 504 4.80 0.05 -5.70
C CYS A 504 6.08 0.60 -6.35
N PRO A 505 6.42 1.89 -6.18
CA PRO A 505 7.62 2.48 -6.77
C PRO A 505 8.89 1.89 -6.17
N LEU A 506 9.85 1.53 -7.02
CA LEU A 506 11.12 0.98 -6.56
C LEU A 506 11.97 2.05 -5.87
N PRO A 507 12.79 1.65 -4.87
CA PRO A 507 13.73 2.58 -4.24
C PRO A 507 14.78 3.07 -5.25
N GLY A 508 14.96 4.38 -5.36
CA GLY A 508 16.00 4.98 -6.19
C GLY A 508 15.54 5.54 -7.55
N ASN A 509 14.23 5.68 -7.77
CA ASN A 509 13.69 6.57 -8.83
C ASN A 509 13.94 8.04 -8.51
#